data_AF-A0A7K3ZU94-F1
#
_entry.id   AF-A0A7K3ZU94-F1
#
_cell.length_a   1.000
_cell.length_b   1.000
_cell.length_c   1.000
_cell.angle_alpha   90.00
_cell.angle_beta   90.00
_cell.angle_gamma   90.00
#
_symmetry.space_group_name_H-M   'P 1'
#
loop_
_entity.id
_entity.type
_entity.pdbx_description
1 polymer ?
#
loop_
_entity_poly.entity_id
_entity_poly.type
_entity_poly.pdbx_seq_one_letter_code
_entity_poly.pdbx_strand_id
1 'polypeptide(L)' 'LSAVRGSNFCDISFEPEKESDRLVVVSAIDNLVKGASGQAIQNMNLMAGLDQKTGLWFPGLAP' A
#
# COMPACT_ATOMS: atom_id res chain seq x y z
N LEU A 1 -0.30 -5.05 11.45
CA LEU A 1 -1.20 -4.71 10.31
C LEU A 1 -1.92 -3.36 10.47
N SER A 2 -1.99 -2.76 11.68
CA SER A 2 -2.67 -1.46 11.85
C SER A 2 -1.97 -0.28 11.16
N ALA A 3 -0.66 -0.36 10.93
CA ALA A 3 0.16 0.74 10.41
C ALA A 3 -0.29 1.31 9.06
N VAL A 4 -0.93 0.50 8.21
CA VAL A 4 -1.38 0.92 6.86
C VAL A 4 -2.82 1.43 6.83
N ARG A 5 -3.56 1.36 7.96
CA ARG A 5 -4.97 1.74 7.99
C ARG A 5 -5.14 3.22 7.65
N GLY A 6 -6.04 3.52 6.71
CA GLY A 6 -6.31 4.87 6.23
C GLY A 6 -5.19 5.46 5.37
N SER A 7 -4.12 4.73 5.06
CA SER A 7 -3.03 5.20 4.22
C SER A 7 -3.06 4.62 2.82
N ASN A 8 -2.38 5.28 1.89
CA ASN A 8 -2.16 4.76 0.54
C ASN A 8 -0.85 3.94 0.42
N PHE A 9 -0.30 3.46 1.54
CA PHE A 9 0.91 2.65 1.58
C PHE A 9 0.61 1.16 1.37
N CYS A 10 1.64 0.44 0.93
CA CYS A 10 1.68 -1.01 0.87
C CYS A 10 2.99 -1.46 1.52
N ASP A 11 2.88 -2.07 2.70
CA ASP A 11 4.03 -2.61 3.40
C ASP A 11 4.25 -4.05 2.92
N ILE A 12 5.48 -4.37 2.50
CA ILE A 12 5.84 -5.67 1.95
C ILE A 12 7.00 -6.25 2.75
N SER A 13 6.87 -7.51 3.18
CA SER A 13 7.93 -8.30 3.77
C SER A 13 8.00 -9.68 3.13
N PHE A 14 9.12 -10.36 3.29
CA PHE A 14 9.31 -11.72 2.79
C PHE A 14 10.21 -12.52 3.72
N GLU A 15 10.03 -13.83 3.74
CA GLU A 15 10.84 -14.79 4.48
C GLU A 15 11.08 -16.04 3.61
N PRO A 16 12.33 -16.42 3.31
CA PRO A 16 12.64 -17.66 2.62
C PRO A 16 12.44 -18.86 3.56
N GLU A 17 11.83 -19.93 3.07
CA GLU A 17 11.68 -21.18 3.82
C GLU A 17 13.01 -21.95 3.80
N LYS A 18 13.56 -22.27 4.98
CA LYS A 18 14.95 -22.76 5.11
C LYS A 18 15.23 -24.09 4.42
N GLU A 19 14.20 -24.92 4.22
CA GLU A 19 14.33 -26.31 3.77
C GLU A 19 13.65 -26.56 2.42
N SER A 20 13.21 -25.51 1.72
CA SER A 20 12.55 -25.62 0.43
C SER A 20 12.93 -24.45 -0.48
N ASP A 21 12.61 -24.56 -1.77
CA ASP A 21 12.76 -23.46 -2.74
C ASP A 21 11.55 -22.51 -2.72
N ARG A 22 10.98 -22.28 -1.53
CA ARG A 22 9.78 -21.47 -1.34
C ARG A 22 10.11 -20.14 -0.65
N LEU A 23 9.56 -19.06 -1.17
CA LEU A 23 9.55 -17.75 -0.54
C LEU A 23 8.13 -17.40 -0.08
N VAL A 24 7.97 -17.02 1.19
CA VAL A 24 6.71 -16.47 1.70
C VAL A 24 6.78 -14.96 1.61
N VAL A 25 5.84 -14.34 0.89
CA VAL A 25 5.72 -12.88 0.77
C VAL A 25 4.43 -12.45 1.45
N VAL A 26 4.51 -11.40 2.27
CA VAL A 26 3.36 -10.79 2.94
C VAL A 26 3.25 -9.34 2.50
N SER A 27 2.05 -8.93 2.07
CA SER A 27 1.72 -7.54 1.77
C SER A 27 0.55 -7.08 2.62
N ALA A 28 0.62 -5.85 3.14
CA ALA A 28 -0.45 -5.23 3.90
C ALA A 28 -0.85 -3.90 3.26
N ILE A 29 -2.16 -3.71 3.06
CA ILE A 29 -2.77 -2.48 2.56
C ILE A 29 -4.03 -2.16 3.35
N ASP A 30 -4.44 -0.89 3.35
CA ASP A 30 -5.85 -0.55 3.56
C ASP A 30 -6.65 -0.89 2.28
N ASN A 31 -7.65 -1.75 2.41
CA ASN A 31 -8.43 -2.24 1.27
C ASN A 31 -9.34 -1.17 0.64
N LEU A 32 -9.72 -0.13 1.37
CA LEU A 32 -10.54 0.97 0.87
C LEU A 32 -9.69 2.12 0.32
N VAL A 33 -8.48 2.32 0.84
CA VAL A 33 -7.55 3.33 0.33
C VAL A 33 -6.69 2.72 -0.78
N LYS A 34 -5.56 2.07 -0.45
CA LYS A 34 -4.66 1.52 -1.47
C LYS A 34 -5.30 0.39 -2.28
N GLY A 35 -6.26 -0.35 -1.71
CA GLY A 35 -7.00 -1.40 -2.42
C GLY A 35 -8.11 -0.88 -3.35
N ALA A 36 -8.52 0.39 -3.25
CA ALA A 36 -9.61 0.94 -4.04
C ALA A 36 -9.47 2.45 -4.30
N SER A 37 -10.06 3.30 -3.46
CA SER A 37 -10.25 4.73 -3.72
C SER A 37 -8.93 5.51 -3.81
N GLY A 38 -7.97 5.21 -2.94
CA GLY A 38 -6.62 5.78 -2.98
C GLY A 38 -5.89 5.44 -4.27
N GLN A 39 -6.02 4.21 -4.77
CA GLN A 39 -5.46 3.81 -6.06
C GLN A 39 -6.15 4.53 -7.23
N ALA A 40 -7.47 4.73 -7.16
CA ALA A 40 -8.20 5.49 -8.18
C ALA A 40 -7.73 6.95 -8.25
N ILE A 41 -7.56 7.62 -7.11
CA ILE A 41 -6.99 8.97 -7.04
C ILE A 41 -5.53 8.97 -7.51
N GLN A 42 -4.74 7.95 -7.17
CA GLN A 42 -3.35 7.85 -7.61
C GLN A 42 -3.24 7.78 -9.14
N ASN A 43 -4.14 7.03 -9.79
CA ASN A 43 -4.23 6.94 -11.24
C ASN A 43 -4.74 8.25 -11.85
N MET A 44 -5.76 8.88 -11.25
CA MET A 44 -6.28 10.18 -11.68
C MET A 44 -5.20 11.27 -11.62
N ASN A 45 -4.38 11.31 -10.56
CA ASN A 45 -3.26 12.25 -10.44
C ASN A 45 -2.34 12.15 -11.66
N LEU A 46 -1.96 10.94 -12.05
CA LEU A 46 -1.14 10.71 -13.24
C LEU A 46 -1.83 11.16 -14.53
N MET A 47 -3.12 10.83 -14.70
CA MET A 47 -3.90 11.23 -15.89
C MET A 47 -4.05 12.76 -16.00
N ALA A 48 -4.10 13.45 -14.87
CA ALA A 48 -4.21 14.90 -14.79
C ALA A 48 -2.83 15.62 -14.81
N GLY A 49 -1.71 14.89 -14.92
CA GLY A 49 -0.37 15.46 -14.91
C GLY A 49 0.08 16.00 -13.54
N LEU A 50 -0.56 15.55 -12.45
CA LEU A 50 -0.22 15.90 -11.08
C LEU A 50 0.84 14.94 -10.50
N ASP A 51 1.51 15.35 -9.42
CA ASP A 51 2.36 14.43 -8.65
C ASP A 51 1.51 13.26 -8.14
N GLN A 52 1.99 12.03 -8.35
CA GLN A 52 1.26 10.81 -8.04
C GLN A 52 0.81 10.73 -6.57
N LYS A 53 1.56 11.35 -5.63
CA LYS A 53 1.29 11.32 -4.19
C LYS A 53 0.36 12.44 -3.72
N THR A 54 -0.08 13.33 -4.61
CA THR A 54 -1.00 14.42 -4.29
C THR A 54 -2.23 13.89 -3.57
N GLY A 55 -2.47 14.36 -2.34
CA GLY A 55 -3.60 13.95 -1.50
C GLY A 55 -3.48 12.54 -0.88
N LEU A 56 -2.36 11.83 -1.06
CA LEU A 56 -2.22 10.41 -0.70
C LEU A 56 -1.06 10.12 0.29
N TRP A 57 -0.36 11.16 0.77
CA TRP A 57 0.81 11.03 1.65
C TRP A 57 0.47 11.01 3.15
N PHE A 58 -0.71 10.51 3.50
CA PHE A 58 -1.12 10.37 4.90
C PHE A 58 -0.44 9.14 5.53
N PRO A 59 0.23 9.25 6.70
CA PRO A 59 1.08 8.20 7.28
C PRO A 59 0.31 7.00 7.86
N GLY A 60 -1.03 7.00 7.84
CA GLY A 60 -1.86 5.96 8.44
C GLY A 60 -2.28 6.30 9.87
N LEU A 61 -3.33 5.62 10.33
CA LEU A 61 -3.88 5.78 11.67
C LEU A 61 -3.28 4.75 12.62
N ALA A 62 -2.85 5.21 13.79
CA ALA A 62 -2.41 4.34 14.88
C ALA A 62 -2.70 4.99 16.24
N PRO A 63 -3.02 4.20 17.26
CA PRO A 63 -4.09 3.20 17.30
C PRO A 63 -5.50 3.80 17.14
#